data_AF-A0AAE1BI89-F1
#
_entry.id   AF-A0AAE1BI89-F1
#
_cell.length_a   1.000
_cell.length_b   1.000
_cell.length_c   1.000
_cell.angle_alpha   90.00
_cell.angle_beta   90.00
_cell.angle_gamma   90.00
#
_symmetry.space_group_name_H-M   'P 1'
#
loop_
_entity.id
_entity.type
_entity.pdbx_description
1 polymer ?
#
loop_
_entity_poly.entity_id
_entity_poly.type
_entity_poly.pdbx_seq_one_letter_code
_entity_poly.pdbx_strand_id
1 'polypeptide(L)'
;MEKNITVVDKSPWFNGETLTKKREKRRKESKWRRVKTENAWEEYKVVKNQYNELIKKNKRDYYLKKIQDAGSDMNKVYQLFDSLTGNVKKRKLPDGFSDKELADAF
;
A
#
# COMPACT_ATOMS: atom_id res chain seq x y z
N MET A 1 26.33 3.79 -14.84
CA MET A 1 24.85 3.77 -14.82
C MET A 1 24.40 3.62 -13.38
N GLU A 2 23.94 4.71 -12.76
CA GLU A 2 23.37 4.69 -11.42
C GLU A 2 22.04 3.94 -11.43
N LYS A 3 21.88 2.98 -10.52
CA LYS A 3 20.62 2.26 -10.35
C LYS A 3 19.74 3.10 -9.43
N ASN A 4 18.71 3.72 -9.97
CA ASN A 4 17.68 4.38 -9.17
C ASN A 4 16.90 3.33 -8.36
N ILE A 5 17.17 3.24 -7.05
CA ILE A 5 16.45 2.37 -6.13
C ILE A 5 15.27 3.18 -5.57
N THR A 6 14.07 2.93 -6.08
CA THR A 6 12.85 3.48 -5.47
C THR A 6 12.60 2.80 -4.14
N VAL A 7 12.77 3.55 -3.04
CA VAL A 7 12.32 3.12 -1.71
C VAL A 7 10.80 3.19 -1.71
N VAL A 8 10.16 2.05 -1.99
CA VAL A 8 8.72 1.91 -1.86
C VAL A 8 8.41 1.75 -0.38
N ASP A 9 7.68 2.70 0.21
CA ASP A 9 7.15 2.56 1.56
C ASP A 9 6.44 1.21 1.68
N LYS A 10 6.97 0.36 2.56
CA LYS A 10 6.40 -0.96 2.77
C LYS A 10 5.04 -0.74 3.42
N SER A 11 3.96 -1.06 2.69
CA SER A 11 2.63 -0.98 3.26
C SER A 11 2.55 -1.79 4.55
N PRO A 12 1.88 -1.31 5.62
CA PRO A 12 1.92 -1.96 6.93
C PRO A 12 1.39 -3.40 6.95
N TRP A 13 0.49 -3.75 6.04
CA TRP A 13 -0.04 -5.11 5.87
C TRP A 13 0.92 -6.06 5.11
N PHE A 14 2.02 -5.55 4.56
CA PHE A 14 2.99 -6.33 3.79
C PHE A 14 4.03 -6.96 4.73
N ASN A 15 3.73 -8.18 5.19
CA ASN A 15 4.58 -8.92 6.11
C ASN A 15 5.63 -9.82 5.40
N GLY A 16 6.48 -10.48 6.20
CA GLY A 16 7.53 -11.38 5.71
C GLY A 16 7.00 -12.58 4.92
N GLU A 17 5.85 -13.13 5.30
CA GLU A 17 5.19 -14.22 4.57
C GLU A 17 4.80 -13.78 3.15
N THR A 18 4.18 -12.59 3.02
CA THR A 18 3.83 -11.99 1.72
C THR A 18 5.07 -11.78 0.86
N LEU A 19 6.18 -11.36 1.46
CA LEU A 19 7.45 -11.19 0.76
C LEU A 19 8.00 -12.53 0.25
N THR A 20 7.99 -13.57 1.09
CA THR A 20 8.45 -14.92 0.71
C THR A 20 7.62 -15.47 -0.44
N LYS A 21 6.29 -15.36 -0.36
CA LYS A 21 5.38 -15.81 -1.42
C LYS A 21 5.54 -15.00 -2.72
N LYS A 22 5.79 -13.68 -2.61
CA LYS A 22 6.14 -12.82 -3.77
C LYS A 22 7.41 -13.30 -4.47
N ARG A 23 8.45 -13.64 -3.69
CA ARG A 23 9.71 -14.17 -4.22
C ARG A 23 9.52 -15.53 -4.89
N GLU A 24 8.76 -16.42 -4.28
CA GLU A 24 8.40 -17.72 -4.87
C GLU A 24 7.67 -17.55 -6.20
N LYS A 25 6.64 -16.69 -6.23
CA LYS A 25 5.92 -16.34 -7.47
C LYS A 25 6.88 -15.90 -8.56
N ARG A 26 7.81 -15.00 -8.23
CA ARG A 26 8.78 -14.49 -9.21
C ARG A 26 9.73 -15.59 -9.71
N ARG A 27 10.19 -16.48 -8.83
CA ARG A 27 11.02 -17.64 -9.22
C ARG A 27 10.30 -18.56 -10.19
N LYS A 28 9.03 -18.91 -9.90
CA LYS A 28 8.21 -19.75 -10.80
C LYS A 28 7.90 -19.05 -12.13
N GLU A 29 7.62 -17.75 -12.09
CA GLU A 29 7.43 -16.95 -13.30
C GLU A 29 8.70 -16.94 -14.17
N SER A 30 9.86 -16.74 -13.57
CA SER A 30 11.15 -16.79 -14.27
C SER A 30 11.42 -18.16 -14.87
N LYS A 31 11.11 -19.25 -14.15
CA LYS A 31 11.19 -20.63 -14.67
C LYS A 31 10.29 -20.78 -15.91
N TRP A 32 9.02 -20.42 -15.80
CA TRP A 32 8.06 -20.49 -16.90
C TRP A 32 8.51 -19.66 -18.12
N ARG A 33 8.94 -18.41 -17.93
CA ARG A 33 9.43 -17.56 -19.04
C ARG A 33 10.64 -18.16 -19.76
N ARG A 34 11.48 -18.92 -19.05
CA ARG A 34 12.66 -19.59 -19.61
C ARG A 34 12.31 -20.86 -20.39
N VAL A 35 11.50 -21.75 -19.81
CA VAL A 35 11.23 -23.08 -20.40
C VAL A 35 9.98 -23.13 -21.28
N LYS A 36 9.01 -22.25 -21.03
CA LYS A 36 7.72 -22.11 -21.76
C LYS A 36 6.91 -23.40 -21.89
N THR A 37 6.95 -24.27 -20.87
CA THR A 37 6.13 -25.49 -20.81
C THR A 37 4.84 -25.29 -20.03
N GLU A 38 3.81 -26.10 -20.32
CA GLU A 38 2.51 -26.04 -19.64
C GLU A 38 2.64 -26.36 -18.15
N ASN A 39 3.40 -27.40 -17.77
CA ASN A 39 3.64 -27.73 -16.37
C ASN A 39 4.26 -26.54 -15.58
N ALA A 40 5.19 -25.80 -16.21
CA ALA A 40 5.77 -24.62 -15.58
C ALA A 40 4.78 -23.46 -15.46
N TRP A 41 3.85 -23.34 -16.42
CA TRP A 41 2.74 -22.39 -16.35
C TRP A 41 1.77 -22.73 -15.23
N GLU A 42 1.39 -24.00 -15.08
CA GLU A 42 0.52 -24.47 -14.01
C GLU A 42 1.14 -24.22 -12.63
N GLU A 43 2.42 -24.57 -12.44
CA GLU A 43 3.16 -24.28 -11.21
C GLU A 43 3.13 -22.77 -10.88
N TYR A 44 3.36 -21.92 -11.88
CA TYR A 44 3.30 -20.47 -11.70
C TYR A 44 1.88 -19.99 -11.36
N LYS A 45 0.85 -20.51 -12.03
CA LYS A 45 -0.56 -20.15 -11.84
C LYS A 45 -1.01 -20.47 -10.40
N VAL A 46 -0.64 -21.63 -9.88
CA VAL A 46 -0.93 -22.03 -8.49
C VAL A 46 -0.31 -21.04 -7.51
N VAL A 47 0.99 -20.76 -7.61
CA VAL A 47 1.68 -19.84 -6.69
C VAL A 47 1.17 -18.41 -6.85
N LYS A 48 0.83 -17.97 -8.07
CA LYS A 48 0.21 -16.67 -8.34
C LYS A 48 -1.13 -16.54 -7.60
N ASN A 49 -1.98 -17.55 -7.69
CA ASN A 49 -3.29 -17.54 -7.02
C ASN A 49 -3.13 -17.51 -5.50
N GLN A 50 -2.26 -18.36 -4.94
CA GLN A 50 -1.95 -18.36 -3.51
C GLN A 50 -1.43 -17.00 -3.02
N TYR A 51 -0.55 -16.37 -3.80
CA TYR A 51 -0.04 -15.04 -3.49
C TYR A 51 -1.15 -13.97 -3.49
N ASN A 52 -2.04 -14.01 -4.47
CA ASN A 52 -3.14 -13.06 -4.56
C ASN A 52 -4.12 -13.21 -3.38
N GLU A 53 -4.46 -14.44 -3.01
CA GLU A 53 -5.31 -14.71 -1.85
C GLU A 53 -4.64 -14.28 -0.54
N LEU A 54 -3.33 -14.51 -0.39
CA LEU A 54 -2.58 -14.03 0.77
C LEU A 54 -2.59 -12.50 0.89
N ILE A 55 -2.43 -11.78 -0.24
CA ILE A 55 -2.54 -10.31 -0.23
C ILE A 55 -3.92 -9.86 0.21
N LYS A 56 -4.98 -10.45 -0.36
CA LYS A 56 -6.36 -10.09 -0.03
C LYS A 56 -6.63 -10.30 1.46
N LYS A 57 -6.21 -11.45 1.98
CA LYS A 57 -6.31 -11.80 3.41
C LYS A 57 -5.56 -10.78 4.28
N ASN A 58 -4.27 -10.55 4.01
CA ASN A 58 -3.47 -9.65 4.85
C ASN A 58 -3.97 -8.20 4.84
N LYS A 59 -4.43 -7.71 3.68
CA LYS A 59 -5.08 -6.39 3.60
C LYS A 59 -6.36 -6.35 4.43
N ARG A 60 -7.24 -7.34 4.24
CA ARG A 60 -8.51 -7.45 4.95
C ARG A 60 -8.28 -7.48 6.46
N ASP A 61 -7.41 -8.37 6.93
CA ASP A 61 -7.15 -8.58 8.35
C ASP A 61 -6.56 -7.32 8.99
N TYR A 62 -5.62 -6.64 8.31
CA TYR A 62 -5.03 -5.40 8.79
C TYR A 62 -6.06 -4.28 8.95
N TYR A 63 -6.88 -4.03 7.91
CA TYR A 63 -7.86 -2.95 7.98
C TYR A 63 -9.07 -3.28 8.85
N LEU A 64 -9.49 -4.55 8.93
CA LEU A 64 -10.48 -4.98 9.92
C LEU A 64 -9.99 -4.72 11.33
N LYS A 65 -8.73 -5.08 11.63
CA LYS A 65 -8.14 -4.79 12.93
C LYS A 65 -8.13 -3.29 13.21
N LYS A 66 -7.75 -2.45 12.24
CA LYS A 66 -7.78 -0.98 12.41
C LYS A 66 -9.18 -0.43 12.68
N ILE A 67 -10.21 -0.99 12.06
CA ILE A 67 -11.61 -0.61 12.32
C ILE A 67 -12.05 -1.08 13.71
N GLN A 68 -11.69 -2.30 14.10
CA GLN A 68 -11.97 -2.83 15.44
C GLN A 68 -11.26 -2.03 16.53
N ASP A 69 -9.99 -1.68 16.33
CA ASP A 69 -9.19 -0.85 17.24
C ASP A 69 -9.76 0.57 17.39
N ALA A 70 -10.50 1.07 16.40
CA ALA A 70 -11.20 2.35 16.48
C ALA A 70 -12.44 2.28 17.38
N GLY A 71 -13.03 1.10 17.58
CA GLY A 71 -14.20 0.89 18.44
C GLY A 71 -15.38 1.75 18.01
N SER A 72 -15.91 2.55 18.95
CA SER A 72 -17.03 3.47 18.72
C SER A 72 -16.61 4.85 18.20
N ASP A 73 -15.31 5.10 18.01
CA ASP A 73 -14.80 6.38 17.52
C ASP A 73 -14.91 6.46 15.99
N MET A 74 -16.06 6.95 15.53
CA MET A 74 -16.37 7.06 14.10
C MET A 74 -15.42 8.02 13.37
N ASN A 75 -14.82 9.01 14.06
CA ASN A 75 -13.86 9.92 13.44
C ASN A 75 -12.60 9.18 13.00
N LYS A 76 -12.10 8.24 13.80
CA LYS A 76 -10.96 7.40 13.43
C LYS A 76 -11.26 6.50 12.24
N VAL A 77 -12.49 6.00 12.15
CA VAL A 77 -12.96 5.20 11.01
C VAL A 77 -12.98 6.06 9.73
N TYR A 78 -13.57 7.26 9.77
CA TYR A 78 -13.57 8.16 8.63
C TYR A 78 -12.16 8.60 8.21
N GLN A 79 -11.27 8.90 9.15
CA GLN A 79 -9.87 9.22 8.86
C GLN A 79 -9.14 8.04 8.17
N LEU A 80 -9.42 6.80 8.59
CA LEU A 80 -8.90 5.61 7.92
C LEU A 80 -9.41 5.52 6.48
N PHE A 81 -10.71 5.74 6.24
CA PHE A 81 -11.28 5.76 4.89
C PHE A 81 -10.70 6.89 4.01
N ASP A 82 -10.52 8.09 4.56
CA ASP A 82 -9.90 9.22 3.86
C ASP A 82 -8.46 8.88 3.44
N SER A 83 -7.70 8.21 4.33
CA SER A 83 -6.34 7.76 4.03
C SER A 83 -6.29 6.70 2.91
N LEU A 84 -7.31 5.84 2.83
CA LEU A 84 -7.41 4.77 1.84
C LEU A 84 -7.84 5.27 0.46
N THR A 85 -8.71 6.28 0.43
CA THR A 85 -9.28 6.85 -0.80
C THR A 85 -8.45 7.99 -1.36
N GLY A 86 -7.42 8.45 -0.63
CA GLY A 86 -6.59 9.58 -1.03
C GLY A 86 -7.27 10.93 -0.82
N ASN A 87 -8.37 10.99 -0.06
CA ASN A 87 -9.09 12.20 0.33
C ASN A 87 -8.39 12.96 1.46
N VAL A 88 -7.06 13.00 1.44
CA VAL A 88 -6.29 13.79 2.40
C VAL A 88 -6.44 15.25 1.99
N LYS A 89 -7.41 15.94 2.59
CA LYS A 89 -7.59 17.39 2.44
C LYS A 89 -6.27 18.06 2.82
N LYS A 90 -5.53 18.58 1.85
CA LYS A 90 -4.41 19.47 2.11
C LYS A 90 -5.00 20.70 2.79
N ARG A 91 -4.77 20.84 4.09
CA ARG A 91 -5.09 22.08 4.80
C ARG A 91 -4.20 23.16 4.20
N LYS A 92 -4.76 23.96 3.29
CA LYS A 92 -4.14 25.24 2.95
C LYS A 92 -4.29 26.10 4.20
N LEU A 93 -3.16 26.53 4.75
CA LEU A 93 -3.21 27.63 5.70
C LEU A 93 -3.84 28.83 4.99
N PRO A 94 -4.59 29.69 5.70
CA PRO A 94 -4.97 30.98 5.15
C PRO A 94 -3.71 31.67 4.63
N ASP A 95 -3.83 32.38 3.51
CA ASP A 95 -2.77 33.26 3.08
C ASP A 95 -2.52 34.25 4.22
N GLY A 96 -1.29 34.26 4.75
CA GLY A 96 -0.90 35.20 5.79
C GLY A 96 -0.87 36.60 5.21
N PHE A 97 -1.10 37.61 6.07
CA PHE A 97 -0.89 38.99 5.69
C PHE A 97 0.59 39.22 5.39
N SER A 98 0.88 39.94 4.31
CA SER A 98 2.21 40.43 4.02
C SER A 98 2.63 41.49 5.05
N ASP A 99 3.95 41.66 5.23
CA ASP A 99 4.51 42.68 6.11
C ASP A 99 3.95 44.08 5.81
N LYS A 100 3.62 44.34 4.54
CA LYS A 100 3.00 45.60 4.09
C LYS A 100 1.56 45.74 4.56
N GLU A 101 0.75 44.71 4.42
CA GLU A 101 -0.65 44.71 4.88
C GLU A 101 -0.75 44.83 6.41
N LEU A 102 0.24 44.28 7.13
CA LEU A 102 0.33 44.46 8.58
C LEU A 102 0.76 45.89 8.95
N ALA A 103 1.70 46.48 8.21
CA ALA A 103 2.18 47.84 8.47
C ALA A 103 1.11 48.90 8.18
N ASP A 104 0.28 48.71 7.16
CA ASP A 104 -0.79 49.64 6.78
C ASP A 104 -2.03 49.58 7.72
N ALA A 105 -2.06 48.63 8.67
CA ALA A 105 -3.17 48.40 9.60
C ALA A 105 -2.97 49.00 11.02
N PHE A 106 -1.85 49.66 11.29
CA PHE A 106 -1.53 50.38 12.53
C PHE A 106 -1.41 51.89 12.28
#